data_AF-A0A9Q1J3N7-F1
#
_entry.id   AF-A0A9Q1J3N7-F1
#
_cell.length_a   1.000
_cell.length_b   1.000
_cell.length_c   1.000
_cell.angle_alpha   90.00
_cell.angle_beta   90.00
_cell.angle_gamma   90.00
#
_symmetry.space_group_name_H-M   'P 1'
#
loop_
_entity.id
_entity.type
_entity.pdbx_description
1 polymer ?
#
loop_
_entity_poly.entity_id
_entity_poly.type
_entity_poly.pdbx_seq_one_letter_code
_entity_poly.pdbx_strand_id
1 'polypeptide(L)'
;MYLGEDVSCLIKEYLVVQKDEAELELAKTTMGLFVLREKQGPLCEPVEIGIIIDGVEVLSELSSVASACAMLFGLIYSLDLKYPDELKYSFETFQKIVMDIESRKMSKRVVQKDEAELELAKTTMGLFVLREKQGPLCEPVDWHHY
;
A
#
# COMPACT_ATOMS: atom_id res chain seq x y z
N MET A 1 -2.89 -21.36 13.18
CA MET A 1 -2.64 -21.43 11.73
C MET A 1 -3.98 -21.54 11.03
N TYR A 2 -4.39 -20.55 10.24
CA TYR A 2 -5.78 -20.41 9.75
C TYR A 2 -6.10 -21.28 8.52
N LEU A 3 -5.08 -21.87 7.87
CA LEU A 3 -5.20 -22.56 6.57
C LEU A 3 -4.45 -23.90 6.47
N GLY A 4 -3.88 -24.42 7.57
CA GLY A 4 -3.14 -25.68 7.56
C GLY A 4 -1.76 -25.65 6.88
N GLU A 5 -1.35 -24.51 6.31
CA GLU A 5 -0.02 -24.27 5.71
C GLU A 5 1.05 -23.98 6.77
N ASP A 6 2.18 -24.68 6.72
CA ASP A 6 3.27 -24.55 7.69
C ASP A 6 4.05 -23.24 7.50
N VAL A 7 3.79 -22.26 8.37
CA VAL A 7 4.51 -20.97 8.39
C VAL A 7 5.98 -21.12 8.79
N SER A 8 6.36 -22.27 9.35
CA SER A 8 7.75 -22.59 9.72
C SER A 8 8.65 -22.69 8.48
N CYS A 9 8.09 -22.98 7.29
CA CYS A 9 8.87 -22.93 6.06
C CYS A 9 9.20 -21.50 5.62
N LEU A 10 8.34 -20.53 5.95
CA LEU A 10 8.55 -19.12 5.61
C LEU A 10 9.40 -18.40 6.62
N ILE A 11 9.14 -18.56 7.93
CA ILE A 11 9.88 -17.87 8.98
C ILE A 11 10.85 -18.84 9.61
N LYS A 12 12.13 -18.67 9.27
CA LYS A 12 13.21 -19.48 9.82
C LYS A 12 13.92 -18.71 10.93
N GLU A 13 13.87 -19.25 12.15
CA GLU A 13 14.60 -18.67 13.28
C GLU A 13 15.94 -19.37 13.46
N TYR A 14 17.00 -18.57 13.57
CA TYR A 14 18.37 -19.02 13.76
C TYR A 14 19.03 -18.33 14.94
N LEU A 15 20.00 -18.99 15.55
CA LEU A 15 20.89 -18.33 16.50
C LEU A 15 22.09 -17.74 15.79
N VAL A 16 22.63 -16.64 16.32
CA VAL A 16 23.88 -16.03 15.80
C VAL A 16 25.03 -17.04 15.77
N VAL A 17 25.06 -17.98 16.72
CA VAL A 17 26.06 -19.07 16.75
C VAL A 17 25.91 -20.10 15.62
N GLN A 18 24.78 -20.09 14.91
CA GLN A 18 24.46 -20.97 13.78
C GLN A 18 24.43 -20.20 12.46
N LYS A 19 24.97 -18.98 12.41
CA LYS A 19 24.89 -18.11 11.22
C LYS A 19 25.45 -18.78 9.97
N ASP A 20 26.60 -19.44 10.05
CA ASP A 20 27.23 -20.10 8.90
C ASP A 20 26.36 -21.26 8.34
N GLU A 21 25.79 -22.09 9.23
CA GLU A 21 24.83 -23.14 8.84
C GLU A 21 23.54 -22.54 8.25
N ALA A 22 23.06 -21.45 8.85
CA ALA A 22 21.87 -20.75 8.41
C ALA A 22 22.04 -20.19 6.99
N GLU A 23 23.17 -19.57 6.69
CA GLU A 23 23.47 -19.04 5.34
C GLU A 23 23.44 -20.14 4.28
N LEU A 24 23.95 -21.35 4.59
CA LEU A 24 23.91 -22.50 3.68
C LEU A 24 22.49 -23.02 3.42
N GLU A 25 21.60 -22.95 4.41
CA GLU A 25 20.19 -23.30 4.25
C GLU A 25 19.40 -22.20 3.54
N LEU A 26 19.69 -20.95 3.85
CA LEU A 26 19.06 -19.78 3.25
C LEU A 26 19.40 -19.69 1.77
N ALA A 27 20.63 -20.02 1.37
CA ALA A 27 21.06 -20.12 -0.02
C ALA A 27 20.24 -21.12 -0.87
N LYS A 28 19.61 -22.12 -0.22
CA LYS A 28 18.74 -23.11 -0.88
C LYS A 28 17.26 -22.71 -0.83
N THR A 29 16.93 -21.64 -0.12
CA THR A 29 15.57 -21.18 0.11
C THR A 29 15.14 -20.25 -1.02
N THR A 30 14.08 -20.62 -1.74
CA THR A 30 13.50 -19.82 -2.84
C THR A 30 12.90 -18.50 -2.34
N MET A 31 12.20 -18.50 -1.21
CA MET A 31 11.70 -17.26 -0.63
C MET A 31 11.36 -17.45 0.84
N GLY A 32 11.76 -16.52 1.69
CA GLY A 32 11.54 -16.66 3.13
C GLY A 32 11.97 -15.44 3.94
N LEU A 33 11.64 -15.50 5.21
CA LEU A 33 12.03 -14.56 6.26
C LEU A 33 12.99 -15.29 7.18
N PHE A 34 14.12 -14.68 7.49
CA PHE A 34 15.00 -15.20 8.53
C PHE A 34 15.02 -14.26 9.72
N VAL A 35 15.13 -14.85 10.91
CA VAL A 35 15.21 -14.13 12.18
C VAL A 35 16.43 -14.66 12.92
N LEU A 36 17.43 -13.81 13.11
CA LEU A 36 18.63 -14.11 13.88
C LEU A 36 18.44 -13.62 15.33
N ARG A 37 18.67 -14.51 16.29
CA ARG A 37 18.62 -14.21 17.73
C ARG A 37 19.96 -14.51 18.40
N GLU A 38 20.33 -13.70 19.38
CA GLU A 38 21.57 -13.96 20.16
C GLU A 38 21.40 -15.17 21.09
N LYS A 39 20.19 -15.36 21.66
CA LYS A 39 19.86 -16.44 22.59
C LYS A 39 18.46 -16.98 22.32
N GLN A 40 18.24 -18.25 22.66
CA GLN A 40 16.91 -18.87 22.65
C GLN A 40 16.10 -18.35 23.84
N GLY A 41 14.98 -17.70 23.56
CA GLY A 41 14.05 -17.26 24.60
C GLY A 41 12.95 -16.37 24.04
N PRO A 42 11.68 -16.54 24.47
CA PRO A 42 10.55 -15.75 23.98
C PRO A 42 10.61 -14.26 24.32
N LEU A 43 11.53 -13.87 25.21
CA LEU A 43 11.76 -12.48 25.63
C LEU A 43 13.02 -11.85 25.00
N CYS A 44 13.80 -12.61 24.22
CA CYS A 44 14.98 -12.06 23.55
C CYS A 44 14.55 -11.38 22.26
N GLU A 45 14.89 -10.09 22.13
CA GLU A 45 14.67 -9.35 20.90
C GLU A 45 15.50 -9.96 19.76
N PRO A 46 14.92 -10.05 18.54
CA PRO A 46 15.68 -10.48 17.38
C PRO A 46 16.79 -9.47 17.08
N VAL A 47 17.99 -9.98 16.85
CA VAL A 47 19.18 -9.19 16.51
C VAL A 47 19.02 -8.66 15.10
N GLU A 48 18.52 -9.51 14.21
CA GLU A 48 18.39 -9.20 12.80
C GLU A 48 17.20 -9.96 12.21
N ILE A 49 16.46 -9.27 11.34
CA ILE A 49 15.35 -9.85 10.58
C ILE A 49 15.57 -9.47 9.13
N GLY A 50 15.53 -10.45 8.24
CA GLY A 50 15.72 -10.22 6.83
C GLY A 50 14.84 -11.09 5.93
N ILE A 51 14.90 -10.78 4.64
CA ILE A 51 14.16 -11.41 3.57
C ILE A 51 15.16 -12.02 2.60
N ILE A 52 14.98 -13.31 2.32
CA ILE A 52 15.74 -14.06 1.33
C ILE A 52 14.84 -14.35 0.12
N ILE A 53 15.36 -14.13 -1.10
CA ILE A 53 14.73 -14.49 -2.37
C ILE A 53 15.78 -15.19 -3.24
N ASP A 54 15.48 -16.40 -3.72
CA ASP A 54 16.38 -17.26 -4.50
C ASP A 54 17.79 -17.40 -3.90
N GLY A 55 17.86 -17.56 -2.57
CA GLY A 55 19.11 -17.67 -1.85
C GLY A 55 19.91 -16.37 -1.73
N VAL A 56 19.35 -15.24 -2.14
CA VAL A 56 19.95 -13.91 -2.03
C VAL A 56 19.22 -13.10 -0.96
N GLU A 57 19.99 -12.48 -0.07
CA GLU A 57 19.44 -11.54 0.90
C GLU A 57 19.04 -10.26 0.18
N VAL A 58 17.73 -9.97 0.15
CA VAL A 58 17.18 -8.80 -0.55
C VAL A 58 16.98 -7.63 0.41
N LEU A 59 16.72 -7.93 1.67
CA LEU A 59 16.47 -6.92 2.70
C LEU A 59 16.90 -7.46 4.06
N SER A 60 17.60 -6.64 4.85
CA SER A 60 18.05 -6.95 6.22
C SER A 60 17.67 -5.85 7.19
N GLU A 61 17.95 -6.09 8.48
CA GLU A 61 17.77 -5.13 9.58
C GLU A 61 16.32 -4.62 9.74
N LEU A 62 15.35 -5.51 9.58
CA LEU A 62 13.93 -5.15 9.67
C LEU A 62 13.48 -5.05 11.12
N SER A 63 12.66 -4.03 11.40
CA SER A 63 12.20 -3.68 12.75
C SER A 63 11.27 -4.72 13.39
N SER A 64 10.58 -5.52 12.59
CA SER A 64 9.69 -6.57 13.07
C SER A 64 9.39 -7.59 11.98
N VAL A 65 8.99 -8.80 12.40
CA VAL A 65 8.50 -9.84 11.50
C VAL A 65 7.30 -9.35 10.68
N ALA A 66 6.42 -8.55 11.29
CA ALA A 66 5.27 -7.97 10.59
C ALA A 66 5.69 -7.03 9.45
N SER A 67 6.69 -6.16 9.70
CA SER A 67 7.26 -5.29 8.68
C SER A 67 7.94 -6.10 7.58
N ALA A 68 8.66 -7.16 7.95
CA ALA A 68 9.33 -8.02 7.00
C ALA A 68 8.35 -8.79 6.12
N CYS A 69 7.27 -9.31 6.68
CA CYS A 69 6.14 -9.87 5.92
C CYS A 69 5.57 -8.82 4.95
N ALA A 70 5.28 -7.60 5.41
CA ALA A 70 4.74 -6.53 4.57
C ALA A 70 5.68 -6.16 3.41
N MET A 71 6.98 -6.08 3.67
CA MET A 71 7.99 -5.84 2.63
C MET A 71 8.07 -6.99 1.64
N LEU A 72 8.03 -8.24 2.11
CA LEU A 72 8.00 -9.41 1.24
C LEU A 72 6.79 -9.39 0.30
N PHE A 73 5.60 -9.06 0.82
CA PHE A 73 4.40 -8.86 -0.01
C PHE A 73 4.60 -7.77 -1.06
N GLY A 74 5.17 -6.63 -0.66
CA GLY A 74 5.47 -5.52 -1.56
C GLY A 74 6.46 -5.93 -2.66
N LEU A 75 7.49 -6.70 -2.32
CA LEU A 75 8.48 -7.20 -3.27
C LEU A 75 7.86 -8.17 -4.27
N ILE A 76 7.08 -9.15 -3.80
CA ILE A 76 6.40 -10.10 -4.67
C ILE A 76 5.48 -9.38 -5.66
N TYR A 77 4.72 -8.39 -5.17
CA TYR A 77 3.82 -7.59 -6.00
C TYR A 77 4.58 -6.69 -6.99
N SER A 78 5.64 -6.02 -6.54
CA SER A 78 6.38 -5.05 -7.37
C SER A 78 7.23 -5.72 -8.45
N LEU A 79 7.70 -6.93 -8.18
CA LEU A 79 8.59 -7.69 -9.07
C LEU A 79 7.88 -8.81 -9.85
N ASP A 80 6.56 -8.95 -9.68
CA ASP A 80 5.73 -10.01 -10.28
C ASP A 80 6.31 -11.43 -10.05
N LEU A 81 6.80 -11.65 -8.82
CA LEU A 81 7.38 -12.93 -8.43
C LEU A 81 6.27 -13.96 -8.20
N LYS A 82 6.58 -15.23 -8.46
CA LYS A 82 5.68 -16.32 -8.08
C LYS A 82 5.71 -16.51 -6.57
N TYR A 83 4.54 -16.63 -5.97
CA TYR A 83 4.41 -17.00 -4.56
C TYR A 83 5.04 -18.37 -4.30
N PRO A 84 5.64 -18.59 -3.12
CA PRO A 84 6.17 -19.90 -2.77
C PRO A 84 4.99 -20.87 -2.59
N ASP A 85 5.12 -22.09 -3.12
CA ASP A 85 4.02 -23.06 -3.17
C ASP A 85 3.46 -23.41 -1.78
N GLU A 86 4.27 -23.26 -0.73
CA GLU A 86 3.94 -23.56 0.66
C GLU A 86 2.93 -22.58 1.28
N LEU A 87 2.81 -21.37 0.73
CA LEU A 87 1.92 -20.31 1.24
C LEU A 87 1.05 -19.68 0.16
N LYS A 88 1.00 -20.32 -1.01
CA LYS A 88 0.27 -19.84 -2.16
C LYS A 88 -1.20 -19.57 -1.82
N TYR A 89 -1.84 -20.41 -1.01
CA TYR A 89 -3.26 -20.25 -0.69
C TYR A 89 -3.50 -19.09 0.29
N SER A 90 -2.66 -18.94 1.32
CA SER A 90 -2.71 -17.79 2.21
C SER A 90 -2.48 -16.49 1.45
N PHE A 91 -1.45 -16.44 0.61
CA PHE A 91 -1.06 -15.25 -0.12
C PHE A 91 -2.06 -14.86 -1.20
N GLU A 92 -2.57 -15.80 -1.99
CA GLU A 92 -3.63 -15.54 -2.98
C GLU A 92 -4.89 -14.99 -2.32
N THR A 93 -5.27 -15.55 -1.17
CA THR A 93 -6.42 -15.07 -0.40
C THR A 93 -6.20 -13.66 0.15
N PHE A 94 -5.03 -13.39 0.74
CA PHE A 94 -4.70 -12.07 1.26
C PHE A 94 -4.64 -11.03 0.15
N GLN A 95 -3.99 -11.33 -0.97
CA GLN A 95 -3.91 -10.46 -2.12
C GLN A 95 -5.33 -10.16 -2.65
N LYS A 96 -6.16 -11.19 -2.81
CA LYS A 96 -7.54 -11.02 -3.26
C LYS A 96 -8.37 -10.17 -2.30
N ILE A 97 -8.23 -10.36 -0.99
CA ILE A 97 -8.96 -9.58 0.01
C ILE A 97 -8.45 -8.13 0.06
N VAL A 98 -7.14 -7.91 0.16
CA VAL A 98 -6.54 -6.57 0.28
C VAL A 98 -6.75 -5.78 -1.01
N MET A 99 -6.45 -6.36 -2.18
CA MET A 99 -6.65 -5.69 -3.47
C MET A 99 -8.15 -5.45 -3.79
N ASP A 100 -9.05 -6.39 -3.45
CA ASP A 100 -10.50 -6.16 -3.63
C ASP A 100 -11.04 -5.10 -2.66
N ILE A 101 -10.45 -4.96 -1.47
CA ILE A 101 -10.79 -3.86 -0.55
C ILE A 101 -10.31 -2.51 -1.12
N GLU A 102 -9.11 -2.44 -1.70
CA GLU A 102 -8.61 -1.21 -2.30
C GLU A 102 -9.41 -0.82 -3.55
N SER A 103 -9.73 -1.77 -4.44
CA SER A 103 -10.57 -1.49 -5.62
C SER A 103 -11.96 -0.95 -5.21
N ARG A 104 -12.57 -1.53 -4.17
CA ARG A 104 -13.85 -1.05 -3.60
C ARG A 104 -13.73 0.30 -2.89
N LYS A 105 -12.61 0.58 -2.21
CA LYS A 105 -12.35 1.87 -1.55
C LYS A 105 -12.06 2.99 -2.54
N MET A 106 -11.36 2.69 -3.65
CA MET A 106 -11.02 3.67 -4.69
C MET A 106 -12.22 4.03 -5.58
N SER A 107 -13.22 3.15 -5.69
CA SER A 107 -14.51 3.49 -6.32
C SER A 107 -15.32 4.57 -5.56
N LYS A 108 -14.93 4.95 -4.32
CA LYS A 108 -15.65 5.93 -3.50
C LYS A 108 -14.93 7.28 -3.31
N ARG A 109 -13.89 7.59 -4.09
CA ARG A 109 -13.15 8.87 -3.95
C ARG A 109 -13.16 9.81 -5.16
N VAL A 110 -14.04 9.63 -6.15
CA VAL A 110 -14.11 10.55 -7.31
C VAL A 110 -15.45 11.27 -7.50
N VAL A 111 -16.52 11.01 -6.73
CA VAL A 111 -17.82 11.69 -6.97
C VAL A 111 -18.55 12.10 -5.68
N GLN A 112 -17.87 12.75 -4.73
CA GLN A 112 -18.59 13.33 -3.58
C GLN A 112 -18.15 14.75 -3.18
N LYS A 113 -17.32 15.43 -3.98
CA LYS A 113 -16.92 16.80 -3.63
C LYS A 113 -17.65 17.91 -4.40
N ASP A 114 -18.26 17.65 -5.56
CA ASP A 114 -18.65 18.74 -6.46
C ASP A 114 -20.10 18.68 -6.95
N GLU A 115 -21.06 18.20 -6.16
CA GLU A 115 -22.48 18.31 -6.53
C GLU A 115 -23.16 19.54 -5.89
N ALA A 116 -22.76 19.94 -4.67
CA ALA A 116 -23.27 21.15 -4.02
C ALA A 116 -22.62 22.43 -4.54
N GLU A 117 -21.29 22.42 -4.79
CA GLU A 117 -20.56 23.55 -5.36
C GLU A 117 -21.00 23.84 -6.81
N LEU A 118 -21.34 22.80 -7.58
CA LEU A 118 -21.84 22.96 -8.95
C LEU A 118 -23.24 23.59 -8.99
N GLU A 119 -24.14 23.26 -8.07
CA GLU A 119 -25.46 23.92 -7.96
C GLU A 119 -25.36 25.36 -7.47
N LEU A 120 -24.43 25.65 -6.54
CA LEU A 120 -24.15 27.02 -6.13
C LEU A 120 -23.56 27.85 -7.28
N ALA A 121 -22.66 27.27 -8.08
CA ALA A 121 -22.09 27.90 -9.26
C ALA A 121 -23.14 28.13 -10.36
N LYS A 122 -24.04 27.16 -10.61
CA LYS A 122 -25.17 27.32 -11.54
C LYS A 122 -26.10 28.46 -11.12
N THR A 123 -26.42 28.54 -9.83
CA THR A 123 -27.29 29.59 -9.26
C THR A 123 -26.62 30.97 -9.33
N THR A 124 -25.32 31.05 -9.01
CA THR A 124 -24.56 32.31 -9.00
C THR A 124 -24.38 32.87 -10.41
N MET A 125 -24.02 32.01 -11.39
CA MET A 125 -23.93 32.41 -12.79
C MET A 125 -25.30 32.79 -13.37
N GLY A 126 -26.37 32.07 -13.02
CA GLY A 126 -27.74 32.41 -13.43
C GLY A 126 -28.18 33.78 -12.91
N LEU A 127 -27.86 34.13 -11.66
CA LEU A 127 -28.13 35.46 -11.10
C LEU A 127 -27.31 36.55 -11.80
N PHE A 128 -26.06 36.28 -12.13
CA PHE A 128 -25.18 37.23 -12.82
C PHE A 128 -25.70 37.56 -14.23
N VAL A 129 -26.12 36.54 -14.98
CA VAL A 129 -26.70 36.69 -16.33
C VAL A 129 -28.03 37.45 -16.29
N LEU A 130 -28.87 37.21 -15.27
CA LEU A 130 -30.12 37.96 -15.09
C LEU A 130 -29.87 39.42 -14.66
N ARG A 131 -28.82 39.66 -13.86
CA ARG A 131 -28.42 41.01 -13.42
C ARG A 131 -27.82 41.83 -14.58
N GLU A 132 -27.13 41.19 -15.52
CA GLU A 132 -26.55 41.88 -16.69
C GLU A 132 -27.62 42.30 -17.73
N LYS A 133 -28.77 41.62 -17.77
CA LYS A 133 -29.92 41.98 -18.64
C LYS A 133 -30.79 43.11 -18.10
N GLN A 134 -30.59 43.55 -16.86
CA GLN A 134 -31.20 44.75 -16.27
C GLN A 134 -30.11 45.74 -15.89
N GLY A 135 -29.37 46.20 -16.90
CA GLY A 135 -28.52 47.39 -16.77
C GLY A 135 -29.39 48.61 -16.40
N PRO A 136 -28.95 49.47 -15.47
CA PRO A 136 -29.69 50.70 -15.18
C PRO A 136 -29.65 51.65 -16.39
N LEU A 137 -30.85 52.06 -16.80
CA LEU A 137 -31.13 53.15 -17.73
C LEU A 137 -30.60 54.50 -17.20
N CYS A 138 -30.35 55.41 -18.16
CA CYS A 138 -30.13 56.87 -18.05
C CYS A 138 -28.67 57.31 -17.77
N GLU A 139 -28.08 58.26 -18.49
CA GLU A 139 -28.62 59.40 -19.28
C GLU A 139 -27.88 59.67 -20.61
N PRO A 140 -28.52 60.36 -21.58
CA PRO A 140 -27.95 60.67 -22.89
C PRO A 140 -27.04 61.91 -22.82
N VAL A 141 -25.83 61.80 -23.38
CA VAL A 141 -24.98 62.98 -23.66
C VAL A 141 -25.28 63.43 -25.08
N ASP A 142 -26.04 64.52 -25.18
CA ASP A 142 -26.37 65.24 -26.42
C ASP A 142 -25.13 66.05 -26.88
N TRP A 143 -24.71 65.87 -28.13
CA TRP A 143 -23.56 66.53 -28.75
C TRP A 143 -23.96 67.54 -29.83
N HIS A 144 -25.10 68.23 -29.66
CA HIS A 144 -25.45 69.38 -30.49
C HIS A 144 -25.15 70.71 -29.79
N HIS A 145 -23.97 71.27 -30.08
CA HIS A 145 -23.54 72.70 -30.06
C HIS A 145 -22.03 72.75 -29.76
N TYR A 146 -21.11 73.39 -30.51
CA TYR A 146 -21.15 74.68 -31.23
C TYR A 146 -21.75 75.83 -30.44
#